data_AF-A0A7J3B7Q9-F1
#
_entry.id   AF-A0A7J3B7Q9-F1
#
_cell.length_a   1.000
_cell.length_b   1.000
_cell.length_c   1.000
_cell.angle_alpha   90.00
_cell.angle_beta   90.00
_cell.angle_gamma   90.00
#
_symmetry.space_group_name_H-M   'P 1'
#
loop_
_entity.id
_entity.type
_entity.pdbx_description
1 polymer ?
#
loop_
_entity_poly.entity_id
_entity_poly.type
_entity_poly.pdbx_seq_one_letter_code
_entity_poly.pdbx_strand_id
1 'polypeptide(L)'
;MARRTKKVGSAGRFGPRYGSTVRKRWLEMENLRKASYICPRCHHVSVKRVHPGIWKCRKCGFEFVGDAYSPEINTDFRKVNLENV
;
A
#
# COMPACT_ATOMS: atom_id res chain seq x y z
N MET A 1 -1.45 -4.82 -24.88
CA MET A 1 -2.79 -5.06 -24.27
C MET A 1 -3.48 -3.72 -24.07
N ALA A 2 -4.75 -3.59 -24.49
CA ALA A 2 -5.52 -2.36 -24.32
C ALA A 2 -6.03 -2.18 -22.87
N ARG A 3 -6.17 -0.92 -22.43
CA ARG A 3 -6.71 -0.58 -21.11
C ARG A 3 -8.21 -0.95 -21.05
N ARG A 4 -8.56 -1.91 -20.19
CA ARG A 4 -9.94 -2.42 -20.07
C ARG A 4 -10.92 -1.46 -19.35
N THR A 5 -10.43 -0.60 -18.45
CA THR A 5 -11.30 0.26 -17.63
C THR A 5 -10.85 1.72 -17.65
N LYS A 6 -11.78 2.67 -17.84
CA LYS A 6 -11.49 4.12 -17.88
C LYS A 6 -11.20 4.74 -16.51
N LYS A 7 -11.92 4.35 -15.44
CA LYS A 7 -11.79 4.98 -14.11
C LYS A 7 -11.56 4.00 -12.95
N VAL A 8 -12.24 2.86 -12.97
CA VAL A 8 -12.36 1.98 -11.78
C VAL A 8 -11.13 1.12 -11.47
N GLY A 9 -10.26 0.85 -12.45
CA GLY A 9 -9.05 0.05 -12.25
C GLY A 9 -9.35 -1.31 -11.61
N SER A 10 -8.53 -1.70 -10.63
CA SER A 10 -8.65 -2.99 -9.92
C SER A 10 -9.93 -3.12 -9.09
N ALA A 11 -10.55 -2.00 -8.69
CA ALA A 11 -11.83 -1.98 -7.99
C ALA A 11 -13.02 -2.35 -8.92
N GLY A 12 -12.77 -2.52 -10.23
CA GLY A 12 -13.76 -3.08 -11.17
C GLY A 12 -14.27 -4.47 -10.78
N ARG A 13 -13.51 -5.26 -9.99
CA ARG A 13 -13.94 -6.59 -9.51
C ARG A 13 -15.23 -6.54 -8.69
N PHE A 14 -15.51 -5.41 -8.04
CA PHE A 14 -16.69 -5.26 -7.19
C PHE A 14 -17.98 -5.02 -7.99
N GLY A 15 -17.87 -4.78 -9.30
CA GLY A 15 -19.03 -4.48 -10.15
C GLY A 15 -19.79 -3.24 -9.63
N PRO A 16 -21.14 -3.24 -9.67
CA PRO A 16 -21.95 -2.10 -9.24
C PRO A 16 -22.08 -1.95 -7.71
N ARG A 17 -21.54 -2.87 -6.91
CA ARG A 17 -21.75 -2.92 -5.44
C ARG A 17 -20.92 -1.86 -4.69
N TYR A 18 -21.33 -1.57 -3.45
CA TYR A 18 -20.64 -0.76 -2.43
C TYR A 18 -20.53 0.76 -2.70
N GLY A 19 -21.09 1.25 -3.81
CA GLY A 19 -21.05 2.69 -4.14
C GLY A 19 -19.71 3.16 -4.72
N SER A 20 -19.64 4.41 -5.15
CA SER A 20 -18.45 4.96 -5.83
C SER A 20 -17.35 5.39 -4.85
N THR A 21 -17.72 6.05 -3.75
CA THR A 21 -16.77 6.59 -2.76
C THR A 21 -15.93 5.50 -2.10
N VAL A 22 -16.57 4.42 -1.66
CA VAL A 22 -15.88 3.28 -1.02
C VAL A 22 -14.91 2.63 -2.01
N ARG A 23 -15.32 2.44 -3.27
CA ARG A 23 -14.46 1.85 -4.30
C ARG A 23 -13.25 2.72 -4.63
N LYS A 24 -13.38 4.05 -4.59
CA LYS A 24 -12.25 4.98 -4.79
C LYS A 24 -11.24 4.86 -3.65
N ARG A 25 -11.68 4.94 -2.39
CA ARG A 25 -10.80 4.77 -1.21
C ARG A 25 -10.11 3.42 -1.21
N TRP A 26 -10.85 2.36 -1.53
CA TRP A 26 -10.26 1.02 -1.64
C TRP A 26 -9.19 0.93 -2.73
N LEU A 27 -9.44 1.53 -3.91
CA LEU A 27 -8.49 1.54 -5.01
C LEU A 27 -7.18 2.24 -4.61
N GLU A 28 -7.24 3.35 -3.88
CA GLU A 28 -6.08 4.07 -3.35
C GLU A 28 -5.26 3.15 -2.42
N MET A 29 -5.90 2.54 -1.42
CA MET A 29 -5.23 1.63 -0.48
C MET A 29 -4.66 0.38 -1.16
N GLU A 30 -5.37 -0.17 -2.14
CA GLU A 30 -4.90 -1.35 -2.87
C GLU A 30 -3.75 -1.04 -3.82
N ASN A 31 -3.69 0.16 -4.40
CA ASN A 31 -2.57 0.61 -5.21
C ASN A 31 -1.31 0.77 -4.35
N LEU A 32 -1.41 1.38 -3.17
CA LEU A 32 -0.31 1.46 -2.20
C LEU A 32 0.18 0.05 -1.85
N ARG A 33 -0.73 -0.81 -1.39
CA ARG A 33 -0.40 -2.20 -1.03
C ARG A 33 0.30 -3.00 -2.14
N LYS A 34 -0.14 -2.83 -3.40
CA LYS A 34 0.38 -3.58 -4.55
C LYS A 34 1.64 -2.97 -5.16
N ALA A 35 1.98 -1.73 -4.79
CA ALA A 35 3.17 -1.06 -5.27
C ALA A 35 4.43 -1.88 -4.95
N SER A 36 5.50 -1.60 -5.68
CA SER A 36 6.84 -2.13 -5.39
C SER A 36 7.63 -1.01 -4.73
N TYR A 37 8.23 -1.32 -3.59
CA TYR A 37 8.97 -0.35 -2.80
C TYR A 37 10.47 -0.63 -2.82
N ILE A 38 11.24 0.39 -2.49
CA ILE A 38 12.69 0.33 -2.36
C ILE A 38 13.03 -0.43 -1.07
N CYS A 39 13.95 -1.39 -1.17
CA CYS A 39 14.44 -2.11 0.00
C CYS A 39 15.43 -1.25 0.79
N PRO A 40 15.33 -1.14 2.13
CA PRO A 40 16.29 -0.38 2.94
C PRO A 40 17.69 -1.00 2.97
N ARG A 41 17.81 -2.30 2.65
CA ARG A 41 19.11 -3.01 2.66
C ARG A 41 19.81 -2.97 1.30
N CYS A 42 19.13 -3.43 0.24
CA CYS A 42 19.74 -3.58 -1.08
C CYS A 42 19.33 -2.49 -2.09
N HIS A 43 18.56 -1.49 -1.66
CA HIS A 43 18.12 -0.32 -2.45
C HIS A 43 17.42 -0.63 -3.77
N HIS A 44 16.96 -1.87 -3.93
CA HIS A 44 16.27 -2.33 -5.13
C HIS A 44 14.75 -2.22 -4.96
N VAL A 45 14.04 -1.88 -6.03
CA VAL A 45 12.57 -1.77 -6.06
C VAL A 45 11.92 -3.15 -6.19
N SER A 46 12.09 -4.00 -5.16
CA SER A 46 11.63 -5.40 -5.17
C SER A 46 10.93 -5.84 -3.90
N VAL A 47 10.61 -4.90 -3.01
CA VAL A 47 9.85 -5.18 -1.80
C VAL A 47 8.38 -5.46 -2.14
N LYS A 48 7.84 -6.52 -1.54
CA LYS A 48 6.42 -6.89 -1.62
C LYS A 48 5.89 -7.27 -0.24
N ARG A 49 4.59 -7.05 -0.05
CA ARG A 49 3.87 -7.42 1.17
C ARG A 49 3.70 -8.94 1.24
N VAL A 50 3.99 -9.53 2.39
CA VAL A 50 3.73 -10.96 2.66
C VAL A 50 2.48 -11.07 3.55
N HIS A 51 2.46 -10.36 4.67
CA HIS A 51 1.34 -10.31 5.61
C HIS A 51 1.00 -8.84 5.96
N PRO A 52 -0.12 -8.54 6.65
CA PRO A 52 -0.29 -7.22 7.27
C PRO A 52 0.92 -6.89 8.15
N GLY A 53 1.57 -5.75 7.90
CA GLY A 53 2.74 -5.30 8.66
C GLY A 53 4.06 -6.01 8.38
N ILE A 54 4.08 -7.10 7.59
CA ILE A 54 5.31 -7.83 7.24
C ILE A 54 5.61 -7.68 5.74
N TRP A 55 6.79 -7.15 5.45
CA TRP A 55 7.27 -6.88 4.10
C TRP A 55 8.56 -7.65 3.82
N LYS A 56 8.68 -8.19 2.60
CA LYS A 56 9.83 -8.98 2.17
C LYS A 56 10.42 -8.45 0.87
N CYS A 57 11.73 -8.26 0.84
CA CYS A 57 12.44 -8.02 -0.40
C CYS A 57 12.64 -9.33 -1.17
N ARG A 58 12.21 -9.37 -2.43
CA ARG A 58 12.41 -10.56 -3.28
C ARG A 58 13.85 -10.78 -3.73
N LYS A 59 14.69 -9.74 -3.70
CA LYS A 59 16.09 -9.82 -4.15
C LYS A 59 17.04 -10.33 -3.07
N CYS A 60 17.00 -9.73 -1.87
CA CYS A 60 17.92 -10.08 -0.77
C CYS A 60 17.27 -10.93 0.32
N GLY A 61 15.96 -11.22 0.23
CA GLY A 61 15.24 -12.03 1.21
C GLY A 61 14.97 -11.33 2.55
N PHE A 62 15.40 -10.07 2.72
CA PHE A 62 15.22 -9.33 3.97
C PHE A 62 13.73 -9.11 4.26
N GLU A 63 13.32 -9.52 5.46
CA GLU A 63 11.98 -9.34 6.02
C GLU A 63 12.02 -8.27 7.10
N PHE A 64 11.06 -7.35 7.06
CA PHE A 64 10.98 -6.25 8.01
C PHE A 64 9.54 -5.85 8.30
N VAL A 65 9.38 -5.16 9.42
CA VAL A 65 8.09 -4.65 9.88
C VAL A 65 7.85 -3.28 9.27
N GLY A 66 6.64 -3.09 8.73
CA GLY A 66 6.15 -1.81 8.22
C GLY A 66 4.70 -1.60 8.62
N ASP A 67 4.07 -0.59 8.03
CA ASP A 67 2.63 -0.38 8.17
C ASP A 67 1.83 -1.45 7.36
N ALA A 68 0.53 -1.52 7.59
CA ALA A 68 -0.37 -2.47 6.95
C ALA A 68 -0.44 -2.28 5.42
N TYR A 69 -0.38 -1.04 4.94
CA TYR A 69 -0.54 -0.71 3.51
C TYR A 69 0.68 -0.06 2.86
N SER A 70 1.62 0.44 3.67
CA SER A 70 2.92 0.97 3.25
C SER A 70 4.04 0.30 4.04
N PRO A 71 5.25 0.08 3.49
CA PRO A 71 6.39 -0.36 4.29
C PRO A 71 6.89 0.70 5.26
N GLU A 72 6.60 1.98 5.00
CA GLU A 72 6.96 3.09 5.89
C GLU A 72 5.93 3.20 7.01
N ILE A 73 6.42 3.23 8.25
CA ILE A 73 5.57 3.43 9.42
C ILE A 73 5.27 4.93 9.52
N ASN A 74 4.03 5.32 9.25
CA ASN A 74 3.60 6.69 9.52
C ASN A 74 3.49 6.88 11.05
N THR A 75 4.39 7.65 11.64
CA THR A 75 4.40 7.97 13.07
C THR A 75 3.63 9.26 13.40
N ASP A 76 2.91 9.85 12.44
CA ASP A 76 2.36 11.20 12.57
C ASP A 76 1.20 11.32 13.57
N PHE A 77 0.68 10.21 14.10
CA PHE A 77 -0.25 10.24 15.25
C PHE A 77 0.38 10.83 16.53
N ARG A 78 1.72 10.90 16.63
CA ARG A 78 2.42 11.54 17.76
C ARG A 78 2.40 13.07 17.70
N LYS A 79 2.24 13.68 16.52
CA LYS A 79 2.28 15.14 16.36
C LYS A 79 1.03 15.83 16.91
N VAL A 80 -0.13 15.16 16.87
CA VAL A 80 -1.39 15.69 17.40
C VAL A 80 -1.34 15.94 18.93
N ASN A 81 -0.46 15.23 19.64
CA ASN A 81 -0.31 15.33 21.11
C ASN A 81 0.85 16.22 21.58
N LEU A 82 1.71 16.73 20.69
CA LEU A 82 2.81 17.64 21.04
C LEU A 82 2.53 19.10 20.66
N GLU A 83 1.53 19.35 19.81
CA GLU A 83 1.10 20.71 19.46
C GLU A 83 0.04 21.29 20.42
N ASN A 84 -0.41 20.50 21.40
CA ASN A 84 -1.40 20.89 22.42
C ASN A 84 -0.86 20.80 23.87
N VAL A 85 0.46 20.88 24.04
CA VAL A 85 1.10 21.18 25.33
C VAL A 85 1.76 22.55 25.25
#